data_AF-A0A1B6LZ83-F1
#
_entry.id   AF-A0A1B6LZ83-F1
#
_cell.length_a   1.000
_cell.length_b   1.000
_cell.length_c   1.000
_cell.angle_alpha   90.00
_cell.angle_beta   90.00
_cell.angle_gamma   90.00
#
_symmetry.space_group_name_H-M   'P 1'
#
loop_
_entity.id
_entity.type
_entity.pdbx_description
1 polymer ?
#
loop_
_entity_poly.entity_id
_entity_poly.type
_entity_poly.pdbx_seq_one_letter_code
_entity_poly.pdbx_strand_id
1 'polypeptide(L)'
;MDAINSLNRCYGPLNFNLSSSSLDVDDNMYLKDCPLCCKARKTFYCKGCINNGEYYKSTAPCSERYAEKHIRLLRLIKEKRDVELKCENLLESRLLKTKLMSDVDDHKERIRLLKCLIKKSQEEIAHKKNMIVQLRCDNEKSENHLPVYKSKVTRLQDFVFHHNSEVAARQQKLAEVHQELKKVIRTRVHQLVKYIFPISVVQPSRSQESSGTVSALNEAATMAYMAGRWVTTDVSDQLHHRIVGPTLPASGDYSSYNDWVSASKDGVPTNT
;
A
#
# COMPACT_ATOMS: atom_id res chain seq x y z
N MET A 1 -12.94 47.48 -36.96
CA MET A 1 -13.80 47.97 -38.05
C MET A 1 -14.24 49.41 -37.72
N ASP A 2 -13.32 50.27 -37.22
CA ASP A 2 -13.72 51.53 -36.55
C ASP A 2 -12.70 52.67 -36.74
N ALA A 3 -12.20 52.88 -37.97
CA ALA A 3 -11.22 53.96 -38.21
C ALA A 3 -11.43 54.77 -39.50
N ILE A 4 -12.52 54.55 -40.25
CA ILE A 4 -12.73 55.23 -41.55
C ILE A 4 -13.81 56.34 -41.46
N ASN A 5 -14.57 56.43 -40.36
CA ASN A 5 -15.63 57.43 -40.20
C ASN A 5 -15.18 58.81 -39.69
N SER A 6 -13.88 59.05 -39.48
CA SER A 6 -13.40 60.32 -38.89
C SER A 6 -12.90 61.38 -39.88
N LEU A 7 -12.89 61.10 -41.18
CA LEU A 7 -12.43 62.05 -42.21
C LEU A 7 -13.55 62.71 -43.02
N ASN A 8 -14.82 62.48 -42.66
CA ASN A 8 -15.97 63.00 -43.40
C ASN A 8 -16.73 64.11 -42.65
N ARG A 9 -16.00 64.97 -41.93
CA ARG A 9 -16.53 66.25 -41.40
C ARG A 9 -15.80 67.43 -41.99
N CYS A 10 -15.97 67.64 -43.29
CA CYS A 10 -15.96 68.96 -43.89
C CYS A 10 -16.59 68.83 -45.27
N TYR A 11 -17.13 69.92 -45.80
CA TYR A 11 -17.84 70.00 -47.08
C TYR A 11 -19.35 69.66 -47.04
N GLY A 12 -20.08 70.32 -46.13
CA GLY A 12 -21.30 70.97 -46.59
C GLY A 12 -20.90 72.23 -47.38
N PRO A 13 -21.65 72.69 -48.41
CA PRO A 13 -21.34 73.96 -49.04
C PRO A 13 -21.45 75.01 -47.95
N LEU A 14 -20.32 75.59 -47.55
CA LEU A 14 -20.30 76.84 -46.80
C LEU A 14 -20.94 77.86 -47.75
N ASN A 15 -22.26 77.94 -47.69
CA ASN A 15 -22.99 79.04 -48.27
C ASN A 15 -22.39 80.27 -47.60
N PHE A 16 -21.51 80.97 -48.33
CA PHE A 16 -21.12 82.32 -47.98
C PHE A 16 -22.38 83.16 -48.09
N ASN A 17 -23.14 83.19 -46.99
CA ASN A 17 -24.13 84.23 -46.76
C ASN A 17 -23.30 85.48 -46.48
N LEU A 18 -22.90 86.16 -47.56
CA LEU A 18 -22.58 87.57 -47.50
C LEU A 18 -23.86 88.23 -46.99
N SER A 19 -23.88 88.53 -45.69
CA SER A 19 -24.94 89.30 -45.06
C SER A 19 -25.09 90.60 -45.84
N SER A 20 -26.18 90.74 -46.60
CA SER A 20 -26.68 92.06 -46.97
C SER A 20 -27.64 92.47 -45.88
N SER A 21 -27.10 93.11 -44.85
CA SER A 21 -27.86 93.92 -43.91
C SER A 21 -28.62 94.99 -44.69
N SER A 22 -29.93 95.01 -44.48
CA SER A 22 -30.85 96.09 -44.83
C SER A 22 -30.32 97.44 -44.33
N LEU A 23 -30.11 98.39 -45.23
CA LEU A 23 -30.40 99.82 -45.05
C LEU A 23 -30.69 100.41 -46.44
N ASP A 24 -31.88 100.99 -46.57
CA ASP A 24 -32.26 101.87 -47.68
C ASP A 24 -31.29 103.06 -47.75
N VAL A 25 -31.00 103.54 -48.97
CA VAL A 25 -30.65 104.91 -49.40
C VAL A 25 -29.77 104.86 -50.67
N ASP A 26 -30.20 105.66 -51.65
CA ASP A 26 -29.54 106.14 -52.87
C ASP A 26 -29.27 105.24 -54.09
N ASP A 27 -29.97 105.64 -55.15
CA ASP A 27 -30.01 105.15 -56.52
C ASP A 27 -28.90 105.81 -57.36
N ASN A 28 -27.62 105.47 -57.12
CA ASN A 28 -26.54 105.59 -58.13
C ASN A 28 -25.20 104.97 -57.68
N MET A 29 -25.20 103.71 -57.25
CA MET A 29 -23.99 103.05 -56.74
C MET A 29 -23.45 102.04 -57.77
N TYR A 30 -22.36 102.43 -58.44
CA TYR A 30 -21.59 101.67 -59.46
C TYR A 30 -21.76 100.14 -59.36
N LEU A 31 -22.68 99.59 -60.16
CA LEU A 31 -22.78 98.15 -60.37
C LEU A 31 -21.50 97.70 -61.07
N LYS A 32 -20.68 96.87 -60.40
CA LYS A 32 -19.51 96.24 -61.02
C LYS A 32 -19.94 94.89 -61.58
N ASP A 33 -19.47 94.58 -62.78
CA ASP A 33 -19.68 93.25 -63.34
C ASP A 33 -18.84 92.23 -62.57
N CYS A 34 -19.46 91.08 -62.25
CA CYS A 34 -18.72 89.97 -61.66
C CYS A 34 -17.65 89.51 -62.68
N PRO A 35 -16.36 89.49 -62.34
CA PRO A 35 -15.30 89.15 -63.29
C PRO A 35 -15.29 87.66 -63.69
N LEU A 36 -16.12 86.82 -63.05
CA LEU A 36 -16.25 85.39 -63.34
C LEU A 36 -17.39 85.06 -64.30
N CYS A 37 -18.44 85.92 -64.39
CA CYS A 37 -19.62 85.66 -65.22
C CYS A 37 -20.15 86.89 -65.97
N CYS A 38 -19.50 88.04 -65.80
CA CYS A 38 -19.78 89.34 -66.41
C CYS A 38 -21.22 89.85 -66.22
N LYS A 39 -21.86 89.49 -65.09
CA LYS A 39 -23.19 89.99 -64.73
C LYS A 39 -23.07 91.12 -63.71
N ALA A 40 -23.78 92.22 -63.94
CA ALA A 40 -23.82 93.41 -63.07
C ALA A 40 -24.33 93.08 -61.67
N ARG A 41 -23.54 93.39 -60.63
CA ARG A 41 -23.88 93.14 -59.21
C ARG A 41 -23.32 94.22 -58.29
N LYS A 42 -23.91 94.32 -57.09
CA LYS A 42 -23.43 95.21 -56.02
C LYS A 42 -22.11 94.72 -55.38
N THR A 43 -21.83 93.42 -55.48
CA THR A 43 -20.62 92.78 -54.92
C THR A 43 -19.66 92.34 -56.03
N PHE A 44 -18.36 92.35 -55.73
CA PHE A 44 -17.30 92.04 -56.72
C PHE A 44 -17.44 90.65 -57.34
N TYR A 45 -17.88 89.64 -56.57
CA TYR A 45 -18.20 88.31 -57.10
C TYR A 45 -19.68 87.97 -56.89
N CYS A 46 -20.24 87.15 -57.79
CA CYS A 46 -21.59 86.65 -57.67
C CYS A 46 -21.66 85.42 -56.74
N LYS A 47 -22.68 85.31 -55.87
CA LYS A 47 -22.86 84.16 -54.96
C LYS A 47 -22.88 82.82 -55.72
N GLY A 48 -23.51 82.78 -56.89
CA GLY A 48 -23.51 81.59 -57.76
C GLY A 48 -22.10 81.20 -58.23
N CYS A 49 -21.26 82.17 -58.57
CA CYS A 49 -19.90 81.95 -59.05
C CYS A 49 -19.00 81.42 -57.93
N ILE A 50 -19.17 81.94 -56.71
CA ILE A 50 -18.46 81.46 -55.51
C ILE A 50 -18.94 80.05 -55.15
N ASN A 51 -20.25 79.83 -55.07
CA ASN A 51 -20.84 78.55 -54.70
C ASN A 51 -20.54 77.45 -55.72
N ASN A 52 -20.50 77.79 -57.01
CA ASN A 52 -20.14 76.86 -58.07
C ASN A 52 -18.63 76.62 -58.17
N GLY A 53 -17.80 77.38 -57.44
CA GLY A 53 -16.34 77.18 -57.43
C GLY A 53 -15.63 77.74 -58.67
N GLU A 54 -16.18 78.76 -59.33
CA GLU A 54 -15.68 79.31 -60.60
C GLU A 54 -14.47 80.23 -60.44
N TYR A 55 -13.83 80.24 -59.27
CA TYR A 55 -12.71 81.10 -58.92
C TYR A 55 -11.39 80.34 -58.89
N TYR A 56 -10.29 81.10 -59.01
CA TYR A 56 -8.93 80.60 -59.03
C TYR A 56 -8.21 80.92 -57.72
N LYS A 57 -7.10 80.23 -57.44
CA LYS A 57 -6.25 80.54 -56.29
C LYS A 57 -5.45 81.82 -56.57
N SER A 58 -5.52 82.79 -55.66
CA SER A 58 -4.95 84.14 -55.86
C SER A 58 -3.42 84.20 -55.95
N THR A 59 -2.70 83.14 -55.59
CA THR A 59 -1.24 83.16 -55.34
C THR A 59 -0.45 82.08 -56.08
N ALA A 60 -1.00 81.44 -57.12
CA ALA A 60 -0.30 80.36 -57.82
C ALA A 60 -0.61 80.33 -59.32
N PRO A 61 0.29 79.79 -60.17
CA PRO A 61 0.06 79.60 -61.62
C PRO A 61 -0.87 78.41 -61.91
N CYS A 62 -1.77 78.08 -60.99
CA CYS A 62 -2.73 77.01 -61.17
C CYS A 62 -3.89 77.56 -62.01
N SER A 63 -3.97 77.12 -63.26
CA SER A 63 -5.00 77.52 -64.21
C SER A 63 -6.34 76.79 -64.02
N GLU A 64 -6.46 75.97 -62.97
CA GLU A 64 -7.63 75.14 -62.67
C GLU A 64 -8.58 75.88 -61.72
N ARG A 65 -9.88 75.86 -62.01
CA ARG A 65 -10.91 76.43 -61.13
C ARG A 65 -11.10 75.55 -59.89
N TYR A 66 -11.59 76.12 -58.80
CA TYR A 66 -11.90 75.33 -57.60
C TYR A 66 -12.88 74.19 -57.88
N ALA A 67 -13.87 74.41 -58.76
CA ALA A 67 -14.82 73.40 -59.21
C ALA A 67 -14.15 72.18 -59.84
N GLU A 68 -13.20 72.42 -60.75
CA GLU A 68 -12.42 71.39 -61.44
C GLU A 68 -11.56 70.60 -60.46
N LYS A 69 -10.89 71.31 -59.53
CA LYS A 69 -10.11 70.68 -58.46
C LYS A 69 -10.97 69.81 -57.54
N HIS A 70 -12.19 70.25 -57.23
CA HIS A 70 -13.13 69.47 -56.44
C HIS A 70 -13.58 68.20 -57.17
N ILE A 71 -13.91 68.29 -58.46
CA ILE A 71 -14.22 67.13 -59.31
C ILE A 71 -13.04 66.16 -59.37
N ARG A 72 -11.81 66.68 -59.54
CA ARG A 72 -10.59 65.87 -59.54
C ARG A 72 -10.38 65.15 -58.21
N LEU A 73 -10.61 65.82 -57.08
CA LEU A 73 -10.55 65.20 -55.76
C LEU A 73 -11.57 64.06 -55.64
N LEU A 74 -12.82 64.28 -56.04
CA LEU A 74 -13.86 63.24 -56.01
C LEU A 74 -13.48 62.05 -56.89
N ARG A 75 -12.89 62.29 -58.06
CA ARG A 75 -12.35 61.25 -58.94
C ARG A 75 -11.25 60.45 -58.25
N LEU A 76 -10.26 61.12 -57.65
CA LEU A 76 -9.17 60.46 -56.93
C LEU A 76 -9.66 59.64 -55.73
N ILE A 77 -10.67 60.13 -54.99
CA ILE A 77 -11.29 59.38 -53.89
C ILE A 77 -11.96 58.10 -54.41
N LYS A 78 -12.65 58.19 -55.56
CA LYS A 78 -13.26 57.03 -56.21
C LYS A 78 -12.19 56.03 -56.69
N GLU A 79 -11.19 56.51 -57.41
CA GLU A 79 -10.08 55.68 -57.92
C GLU A 79 -9.31 54.99 -56.78
N LYS A 80 -9.06 55.71 -55.67
CA LYS A 80 -8.47 55.13 -54.46
C LYS A 80 -9.33 53.97 -53.94
N ARG A 81 -10.63 54.17 -53.77
CA ARG A 81 -11.55 53.12 -53.30
C ARG A 81 -11.60 51.93 -54.25
N ASP A 82 -11.60 52.18 -55.56
CA ASP A 82 -11.61 51.12 -56.58
C ASP A 82 -10.32 50.27 -56.52
N VAL A 83 -9.17 50.89 -56.21
CA VAL A 83 -7.91 50.16 -55.99
C VAL A 83 -7.92 49.40 -54.66
N GLU A 84 -8.40 50.00 -53.57
CA GLU A 84 -8.53 49.34 -52.27
C GLU A 84 -9.36 48.06 -52.38
N LEU A 85 -10.53 48.12 -53.01
CA LEU A 85 -11.41 46.96 -53.19
C LEU A 85 -10.75 45.84 -54.02
N LYS A 86 -9.98 46.20 -55.06
CA LYS A 86 -9.22 45.21 -55.85
C LYS A 86 -8.15 44.53 -55.01
N CYS A 87 -7.45 45.29 -54.16
CA CYS A 87 -6.46 44.75 -53.24
C CYS A 87 -7.10 43.81 -52.21
N GLU A 88 -8.24 44.18 -51.63
CA GLU A 88 -9.00 43.35 -50.68
C GLU A 88 -9.38 42.00 -51.31
N ASN A 89 -9.95 42.00 -52.52
CA ASN A 89 -10.33 40.78 -53.22
C ASN A 89 -9.13 39.85 -53.49
N LEU A 90 -7.98 40.42 -53.88
CA LEU A 90 -6.75 39.63 -54.09
C LEU A 90 -6.20 39.05 -52.78
N LEU A 91 -6.27 39.81 -51.69
CA LEU A 91 -5.84 39.37 -50.37
C LEU A 91 -6.75 38.27 -49.83
N GLU A 92 -8.06 38.36 -50.02
CA GLU A 92 -9.03 37.36 -49.59
C GLU A 92 -8.72 35.97 -50.17
N SER A 93 -8.45 35.91 -51.48
CA SER A 93 -8.06 34.65 -52.14
C SER A 93 -6.78 34.06 -51.54
N ARG A 94 -5.77 34.90 -51.26
CA ARG A 94 -4.50 34.48 -50.64
C ARG A 94 -4.70 34.00 -49.21
N LEU A 95 -5.53 34.68 -48.43
CA LEU A 95 -5.86 34.29 -47.06
C LEU A 95 -6.57 32.94 -47.03
N LEU A 96 -7.57 32.74 -47.91
CA LEU A 96 -8.29 31.47 -48.01
C LEU A 96 -7.35 30.31 -48.35
N LYS A 97 -6.46 30.50 -49.33
CA LYS A 97 -5.45 29.51 -49.70
C LYS A 97 -4.53 29.18 -48.52
N THR A 98 -4.06 30.20 -47.79
CA THR A 98 -3.15 30.03 -46.66
C THR A 98 -3.82 29.28 -45.51
N LYS A 99 -5.08 29.61 -45.23
CA LYS A 99 -5.91 28.90 -44.24
C LYS A 99 -6.06 27.42 -44.62
N LEU A 100 -6.47 27.14 -45.86
CA LEU A 100 -6.64 25.77 -46.32
C LEU A 100 -5.33 24.96 -46.28
N MET A 101 -4.20 25.58 -46.62
CA MET A 101 -2.89 24.94 -46.49
C MET A 101 -2.57 24.58 -45.04
N SER A 102 -2.83 25.49 -44.09
CA SER A 102 -2.67 25.22 -42.66
C SER A 102 -3.55 24.06 -42.21
N ASP A 103 -4.83 24.06 -42.58
CA ASP A 103 -5.78 23.00 -42.22
C ASP A 103 -5.32 21.62 -42.77
N VAL A 104 -4.80 21.61 -43.99
CA VAL A 104 -4.24 20.40 -44.63
C VAL A 104 -3.03 19.88 -43.85
N ASP A 105 -2.13 20.77 -43.41
CA ASP A 105 -0.94 20.36 -42.67
C ASP A 105 -1.28 19.88 -41.26
N ASP A 106 -2.24 20.52 -40.58
CA ASP A 106 -2.79 20.05 -39.30
C ASP A 106 -3.42 18.66 -39.42
N HIS A 107 -4.17 18.40 -40.50
CA HIS A 107 -4.75 17.09 -40.76
C HIS A 107 -3.68 16.02 -41.05
N LYS A 108 -2.64 16.36 -41.83
CA LYS A 108 -1.52 15.43 -42.09
C LYS A 108 -0.82 15.07 -40.78
N GLU A 109 -0.55 16.05 -39.92
CA GLU A 109 0.10 15.82 -38.64
C GLU A 109 -0.78 14.95 -37.71
N ARG A 110 -2.08 15.23 -37.65
CA ARG A 110 -3.04 14.38 -36.91
C ARG A 110 -3.01 12.94 -37.42
N ILE A 111 -3.02 12.73 -38.73
CA ILE A 111 -2.94 11.38 -39.33
C ILE A 111 -1.61 10.70 -38.94
N ARG A 112 -0.50 11.42 -38.99
CA ARG A 112 0.83 10.92 -38.58
C ARG A 112 0.83 10.45 -37.12
N LEU A 113 0.28 11.27 -36.22
CA LEU A 113 0.16 10.96 -34.80
C LEU A 113 -0.74 9.74 -34.56
N LEU A 114 -1.90 9.68 -35.22
CA LEU A 114 -2.81 8.53 -35.13
C LEU A 114 -2.14 7.23 -35.60
N LYS A 115 -1.39 7.25 -36.71
CA LYS A 115 -0.62 6.10 -37.17
C LYS A 115 0.43 5.66 -36.14
N CYS A 116 1.10 6.61 -35.49
CA CYS A 116 2.06 6.32 -34.43
C CYS A 116 1.39 5.65 -33.22
N LEU A 117 0.22 6.15 -32.80
CA LEU A 117 -0.56 5.57 -31.70
C LEU A 117 -1.04 4.15 -32.03
N ILE A 118 -1.54 3.93 -33.24
CA ILE A 118 -1.95 2.60 -33.70
C ILE A 118 -0.78 1.62 -33.64
N LYS A 119 0.40 2.03 -34.14
CA LYS A 119 1.61 1.19 -34.11
C LYS A 119 2.01 0.81 -32.68
N LYS A 120 2.08 1.79 -31.77
CA LYS A 120 2.39 1.54 -30.36
C LYS A 120 1.38 0.60 -29.70
N SER A 121 0.09 0.80 -29.96
CA SER A 121 -0.96 -0.09 -29.44
C SER A 121 -0.81 -1.51 -29.98
N GLN A 122 -0.48 -1.68 -31.26
CA GLN A 122 -0.22 -3.00 -31.85
C GLN A 122 1.00 -3.68 -31.21
N GLU A 123 2.08 -2.94 -30.98
CA GLU A 123 3.29 -3.43 -30.28
C GLU A 123 2.95 -3.88 -28.85
N GLU A 124 2.18 -3.09 -28.09
CA GLU A 124 1.72 -3.45 -26.75
C GLU A 124 0.83 -4.70 -26.74
N ILE A 125 -0.08 -4.82 -27.69
CA ILE A 125 -0.94 -6.00 -27.84
C ILE A 125 -0.08 -7.23 -28.14
N ALA A 126 0.89 -7.13 -29.05
CA ALA A 126 1.80 -8.23 -29.37
C ALA A 126 2.62 -8.66 -28.15
N HIS A 127 3.16 -7.70 -27.40
CA HIS A 127 3.88 -7.97 -26.15
C HIS A 127 3.01 -8.70 -25.12
N LYS A 128 1.80 -8.19 -24.86
CA LYS A 128 0.86 -8.82 -23.91
C LYS A 128 0.45 -10.23 -24.35
N LYS A 129 0.27 -10.46 -25.67
CA LYS A 129 0.00 -11.79 -26.21
C LYS A 129 1.15 -12.77 -25.93
N ASN A 130 2.40 -12.33 -26.13
CA ASN A 130 3.57 -13.15 -25.83
C ASN A 130 3.65 -13.48 -24.33
N MET A 131 3.38 -12.51 -23.45
CA MET A 131 3.31 -12.76 -22.00
C MET A 131 2.25 -13.79 -21.63
N ILE A 132 1.05 -13.72 -22.23
CA ILE A 132 -0.01 -14.71 -21.99
C ILE A 132 0.44 -16.12 -22.39
N VAL A 133 1.13 -16.25 -23.52
CA VAL A 133 1.68 -17.55 -23.97
C VAL A 133 2.71 -18.09 -22.97
N GLN A 134 3.60 -17.22 -22.48
CA GLN A 134 4.59 -17.61 -21.48
C GLN A 134 3.93 -18.07 -20.16
N LEU A 135 3.01 -17.27 -19.62
CA LEU A 135 2.28 -17.61 -18.40
C LEU A 135 1.49 -18.91 -18.53
N ARG A 136 0.88 -19.16 -19.70
CA ARG A 136 0.22 -20.43 -19.99
C ARG A 136 1.19 -21.61 -19.96
N CYS A 137 2.37 -21.46 -20.57
CA CYS A 137 3.39 -22.50 -20.57
C CYS A 137 3.88 -22.81 -19.15
N ASP A 138 4.07 -21.78 -18.32
CA ASP A 138 4.51 -21.96 -16.94
C ASP A 138 3.40 -22.56 -16.03
N ASN A 139 2.14 -22.19 -16.28
CA ASN A 139 1.00 -22.82 -15.63
C ASN A 139 0.88 -24.29 -16.04
N GLU A 140 1.01 -24.62 -17.33
CA GLU A 140 0.96 -25.99 -17.83
C GLU A 140 2.06 -26.86 -17.22
N LYS A 141 3.30 -26.35 -17.11
CA LYS A 141 4.37 -27.04 -16.38
C LYS A 141 3.98 -27.29 -14.92
N SER A 142 3.46 -26.27 -14.25
CA SER A 142 3.06 -26.37 -12.84
C SER A 142 1.93 -27.38 -12.64
N GLU A 143 0.92 -27.37 -13.51
CA GLU A 143 -0.18 -28.35 -13.53
C GLU A 143 0.35 -29.76 -13.77
N ASN A 144 1.30 -29.94 -14.69
CA ASN A 144 1.93 -31.24 -14.95
C ASN A 144 2.75 -31.76 -13.76
N HIS A 145 3.34 -30.87 -12.95
CA HIS A 145 4.08 -31.26 -11.74
C HIS A 145 3.17 -31.55 -10.53
N LEU A 146 1.96 -30.99 -10.50
CA LEU A 146 1.04 -31.11 -9.36
C LEU A 146 0.70 -32.57 -9.00
N PRO A 147 0.40 -33.47 -9.95
CA PRO A 147 0.18 -34.89 -9.67
C PRO A 147 1.37 -35.57 -9.00
N VAL A 148 2.60 -35.24 -9.42
CA VAL A 148 3.81 -35.84 -8.85
C VAL A 148 3.96 -35.46 -7.37
N TYR A 149 3.74 -34.19 -7.05
CA TYR A 149 3.73 -33.73 -5.65
C TYR A 149 2.61 -34.37 -4.85
N LYS A 150 1.40 -34.45 -5.42
CA LYS A 150 0.25 -35.11 -4.79
C LYS A 150 0.57 -36.57 -4.45
N SER A 151 1.10 -37.34 -5.39
CA SER A 151 1.51 -38.73 -5.17
C SER A 151 2.60 -38.86 -4.11
N LYS A 152 3.58 -37.94 -4.08
CA LYS A 152 4.63 -37.94 -3.05
C LYS A 152 4.07 -37.68 -1.65
N VAL A 153 3.14 -36.73 -1.54
CA VAL A 153 2.46 -36.41 -0.27
C VAL A 153 1.64 -37.61 0.20
N THR A 154 0.86 -38.24 -0.67
CA THR A 154 0.09 -39.44 -0.32
C THR A 154 1.00 -40.56 0.17
N ARG A 155 2.11 -40.86 -0.52
CA ARG A 155 3.07 -41.88 -0.07
C ARG A 155 3.68 -41.58 1.30
N LEU A 156 4.01 -40.33 1.58
CA LEU A 156 4.54 -39.92 2.89
C LEU A 156 3.47 -40.04 3.98
N GLN A 157 2.24 -39.66 3.67
CA GLN A 157 1.11 -39.79 4.57
C GLN A 157 0.85 -41.26 4.93
N ASP A 158 0.83 -42.15 3.93
CA ASP A 158 0.65 -43.58 4.12
C ASP A 158 1.79 -44.17 4.98
N PHE A 159 3.04 -43.79 4.70
CA PHE A 159 4.19 -44.21 5.49
C PHE A 159 4.08 -43.79 6.96
N VAL A 160 3.75 -42.53 7.22
CA VAL A 160 3.59 -42.01 8.59
C VAL A 160 2.43 -42.71 9.29
N PHE A 161 1.31 -42.92 8.60
CA PHE A 161 0.16 -43.63 9.15
C PHE A 161 0.52 -45.06 9.56
N HIS A 162 1.15 -45.82 8.66
CA HIS A 162 1.60 -47.19 8.96
C HIS A 162 2.62 -47.22 10.09
N HIS A 163 3.61 -46.33 10.08
CA HIS A 163 4.63 -46.30 11.11
C HIS A 163 4.05 -45.98 12.49
N ASN A 164 3.14 -45.00 12.57
CA ASN A 164 2.46 -44.67 13.82
C ASN A 164 1.60 -45.84 14.33
N SER A 165 0.92 -46.54 13.43
CA SER A 165 0.15 -47.75 13.79
C SER A 165 1.06 -48.86 14.35
N GLU A 166 2.22 -49.11 13.73
CA GLU A 166 3.19 -50.08 14.23
C GLU A 166 3.76 -49.69 15.59
N VAL A 167 4.10 -48.41 15.78
CA VAL A 167 4.61 -47.89 17.06
C VAL A 167 3.56 -48.08 18.15
N ALA A 168 2.30 -47.71 17.88
CA ALA A 168 1.20 -47.91 18.82
C ALA A 168 1.02 -49.39 19.20
N ALA A 169 1.06 -50.29 18.22
CA ALA A 169 0.95 -51.74 18.45
C ALA A 169 2.13 -52.29 19.28
N ARG A 170 3.37 -51.85 19.02
CA ARG A 170 4.54 -52.23 19.83
C ARG A 170 4.44 -51.69 21.25
N GLN A 171 3.97 -50.47 21.42
CA GLN A 171 3.82 -49.84 22.72
C GLN A 171 2.73 -50.52 23.56
N GLN A 172 1.63 -50.95 22.94
CA GLN A 172 0.62 -51.77 23.59
C GLN A 172 1.19 -53.12 24.05
N LYS A 173 1.90 -53.85 23.18
CA LYS A 173 2.55 -55.13 23.55
C LYS A 173 3.53 -54.95 24.71
N LEU A 174 4.31 -53.88 24.69
CA LEU A 174 5.27 -53.57 25.76
C LEU A 174 4.54 -53.30 27.09
N ALA A 175 3.41 -52.57 27.04
CA ALA A 175 2.58 -52.35 28.22
C ALA A 175 1.99 -53.66 28.78
N GLU A 176 1.52 -54.56 27.92
CA GLU A 176 1.02 -55.89 28.31
C GLU A 176 2.12 -56.73 28.99
N VAL A 177 3.31 -56.82 28.39
CA VAL A 177 4.45 -57.55 28.98
C VAL A 177 4.87 -56.95 30.32
N HIS A 178 4.90 -55.63 30.44
CA HIS A 178 5.19 -54.97 31.72
C HIS A 178 4.13 -55.28 32.80
N GLN A 179 2.85 -55.36 32.42
CA GLN A 179 1.81 -55.75 33.37
C GLN A 179 1.97 -57.20 33.82
N GLU A 180 2.24 -58.13 32.91
CA GLU A 180 2.48 -59.53 33.25
C GLU A 180 3.73 -59.71 34.12
N LEU A 181 4.83 -59.04 33.78
CA LEU A 181 6.04 -59.06 34.59
C LEU A 181 5.77 -58.55 36.01
N LYS A 182 5.01 -57.46 36.16
CA LYS A 182 4.60 -56.95 37.48
C LYS A 182 3.78 -57.98 38.26
N LYS A 183 2.87 -58.71 37.61
CA LYS A 183 2.11 -59.80 38.24
C LYS A 183 3.04 -60.92 38.71
N VAL A 184 3.93 -61.40 37.83
CA VAL A 184 4.90 -62.46 38.17
C VAL A 184 5.80 -62.04 39.33
N ILE A 185 6.37 -60.84 39.30
CA ILE A 185 7.21 -60.33 40.40
C ILE A 185 6.42 -60.32 41.71
N ARG A 186 5.19 -59.77 41.72
CA ARG A 186 4.35 -59.75 42.92
C ARG A 186 4.09 -61.16 43.46
N THR A 187 3.76 -62.11 42.59
CA THR A 187 3.53 -63.51 42.98
C THR A 187 4.81 -64.15 43.53
N ARG A 188 5.96 -63.94 42.89
CA ARG A 188 7.24 -64.48 43.34
C ARG A 188 7.68 -63.89 44.67
N VAL A 189 7.58 -62.57 44.85
CA VAL A 189 7.85 -61.91 46.13
C VAL A 189 6.94 -62.47 47.22
N HIS A 190 5.65 -62.64 46.94
CA HIS A 190 4.73 -63.25 47.90
C HIS A 190 5.10 -64.70 48.25
N GLN A 191 5.49 -65.52 47.26
CA GLN A 191 6.00 -66.87 47.49
C GLN A 191 7.28 -66.87 48.34
N LEU A 192 8.23 -65.98 48.07
CA LEU A 192 9.47 -65.86 48.84
C LEU A 192 9.18 -65.50 50.29
N VAL A 193 8.35 -64.47 50.53
CA VAL A 193 7.94 -64.06 51.87
C VAL A 193 7.17 -65.19 52.59
N LYS A 194 6.33 -65.93 51.89
CA LYS A 194 5.52 -66.99 52.51
C LYS A 194 6.32 -68.23 52.88
N TYR A 195 7.21 -68.68 51.99
CA TYR A 195 7.82 -70.01 52.08
C TYR A 195 9.29 -70.02 52.49
N ILE A 196 10.07 -68.99 52.13
CA ILE A 196 11.51 -68.93 52.41
C ILE A 196 11.80 -67.95 53.55
N PHE A 197 11.10 -66.82 53.56
CA PHE A 197 11.33 -65.71 54.47
C PHE A 197 10.05 -65.31 55.24
N PRO A 198 9.35 -66.24 55.94
CA PRO A 198 8.19 -65.91 56.73
C PRO A 198 8.51 -64.80 57.73
N ILE A 199 7.93 -63.62 57.48
CA ILE A 199 7.99 -62.47 58.37
C ILE A 199 6.97 -62.73 59.48
N SER A 200 7.46 -63.07 60.67
CA SER A 200 6.63 -63.22 61.86
C SER A 200 6.81 -62.01 62.77
N VAL A 201 5.70 -61.50 63.30
CA VAL A 201 5.73 -60.46 64.33
C VAL A 201 5.94 -61.16 65.67
N VAL A 202 7.04 -60.85 66.34
CA VAL A 202 7.37 -61.40 67.64
C VAL A 202 6.96 -60.36 68.68
N GLN A 203 5.98 -60.70 69.52
CA GLN A 203 5.68 -59.90 70.70
C GLN A 203 6.80 -60.08 71.73
N PRO A 204 7.37 -59.01 72.29
CA PRO A 204 8.37 -59.11 73.34
C PRO A 204 7.75 -59.81 74.57
N SER A 205 8.24 -61.01 74.87
CA SER A 205 7.83 -61.79 76.03
C SER A 205 8.36 -61.12 77.30
N ARG A 206 7.48 -60.50 78.09
CA ARG A 206 7.79 -60.06 79.46
C ARG A 206 7.98 -61.30 80.34
N SER A 207 9.22 -61.80 80.45
CA SER A 207 9.55 -62.83 81.44
C SER A 207 9.59 -62.20 82.83
N GLN A 208 8.86 -62.84 83.75
CA GLN A 208 8.55 -62.43 85.12
C GLN A 208 9.78 -62.08 85.99
N GLU A 209 9.66 -60.92 86.65
CA GLU A 209 10.03 -60.60 88.04
C GLU A 209 11.22 -61.32 88.68
N SER A 210 12.39 -60.66 88.71
CA SER A 210 13.38 -60.84 89.78
C SER A 210 13.42 -59.58 90.63
N SER A 211 12.74 -59.60 91.78
CA SER A 211 12.78 -58.53 92.78
C SER A 211 14.20 -58.42 93.36
N GLY A 212 14.96 -57.44 92.90
CA GLY A 212 16.36 -57.21 93.28
C GLY A 212 16.98 -56.03 92.53
N THR A 213 18.18 -55.62 92.92
CA THR A 213 18.95 -54.45 92.43
C THR A 213 19.02 -54.34 90.90
N VAL A 214 18.89 -55.46 90.19
CA VAL A 214 18.86 -55.52 88.71
C VAL A 214 17.63 -54.83 88.13
N SER A 215 16.46 -54.92 88.78
CA SER A 215 15.24 -54.22 88.33
C SER A 215 15.37 -52.71 88.48
N ALA A 216 15.96 -52.24 89.58
CA ALA A 216 16.20 -50.81 89.82
C ALA A 216 17.23 -50.24 88.83
N LEU A 217 18.26 -51.01 88.46
CA LEU A 217 19.22 -50.61 87.43
C LEU A 217 18.59 -50.58 86.03
N ASN A 218 17.73 -51.55 85.70
CA ASN A 218 17.01 -51.57 84.43
C ASN A 218 16.03 -50.39 84.31
N GLU A 219 15.29 -50.09 85.39
CA GLU A 219 14.41 -48.93 85.47
C GLU A 219 15.22 -47.63 85.28
N ALA A 220 16.34 -47.47 86.01
CA ALA A 220 17.23 -46.30 85.87
C ALA A 220 17.82 -46.16 84.45
N ALA A 221 18.20 -47.26 83.81
CA ALA A 221 18.72 -47.26 82.44
C ALA A 221 17.65 -46.88 81.39
N THR A 222 16.38 -47.16 81.68
CA THR A 222 15.23 -46.77 80.85
C THR A 222 14.69 -45.37 81.17
N MET A 223 15.22 -44.66 82.18
CA MET A 223 14.76 -43.31 82.53
C MET A 223 15.67 -42.23 81.93
N ALA A 224 15.11 -41.37 81.10
CA ALA A 224 15.79 -40.19 80.55
C ALA A 224 15.24 -38.92 81.21
N TYR A 225 16.13 -38.02 81.64
CA TYR A 225 15.73 -36.72 82.18
C TYR A 225 15.43 -35.75 81.04
N MET A 226 14.16 -35.41 80.87
CA MET A 226 13.72 -34.49 79.82
C MET A 226 12.83 -33.40 80.41
N ALA A 227 13.22 -32.13 80.17
CA ALA A 227 12.46 -30.94 80.55
C ALA A 227 12.05 -30.86 82.04
N GLY A 228 12.98 -31.15 82.94
CA GLY A 228 12.79 -30.96 84.38
C GLY A 228 12.25 -32.19 85.14
N ARG A 229 11.92 -33.28 84.45
CA ARG A 229 11.41 -34.52 85.06
C ARG A 229 12.06 -35.78 84.46
N TRP A 230 12.16 -36.83 85.27
CA TRP A 230 12.56 -38.15 84.79
C TRP A 230 11.38 -38.82 84.07
N VAL A 231 11.61 -39.33 82.86
CA VAL A 231 10.60 -40.01 82.03
C VAL A 231 11.15 -41.36 81.58
N THR A 232 10.39 -42.43 81.79
CA THR A 232 10.73 -43.78 81.35
C THR A 232 10.53 -43.91 79.83
N THR A 233 11.61 -44.16 79.09
CA THR A 233 11.61 -44.50 77.66
C THR A 233 11.42 -46.00 77.51
N ASP A 234 10.18 -46.47 77.56
CA ASP A 234 9.86 -47.87 77.29
C ASP A 234 10.09 -48.19 75.80
N VAL A 235 11.27 -48.74 75.47
CA VAL A 235 11.56 -49.32 74.14
C VAL A 235 10.90 -50.71 74.00
N SER A 236 10.32 -51.23 75.08
CA SER A 236 9.74 -52.58 75.18
C SER A 236 8.43 -52.80 74.41
N ASP A 237 7.84 -51.77 73.80
CA ASP A 237 6.58 -51.87 73.04
C ASP A 237 6.76 -51.80 71.51
N GLN A 238 8.01 -51.80 71.01
CA GLN A 238 8.26 -51.86 69.57
C GLN A 238 8.02 -53.27 69.03
N LEU A 239 7.10 -53.39 68.08
CA LEU A 239 6.84 -54.62 67.33
C LEU A 239 8.13 -55.10 66.64
N HIS A 240 8.63 -56.28 67.03
CA HIS A 240 9.82 -56.87 66.40
C HIS A 240 9.41 -57.79 65.24
N HIS A 241 10.04 -57.62 64.07
CA HIS A 241 9.83 -58.49 62.91
C HIS A 241 10.98 -59.50 62.78
N ARG A 242 10.65 -60.78 62.60
CA ARG A 242 11.62 -61.88 62.45
C ARG A 242 11.47 -62.57 61.10
N ILE A 243 12.58 -62.80 60.41
CA ILE A 243 12.67 -63.55 59.15
C ILE A 243 13.64 -64.73 59.37
N VAL A 244 13.12 -65.96 59.50
CA VAL A 244 13.84 -67.26 59.64
C VAL A 244 15.22 -67.23 60.33
N GLY A 245 15.31 -67.73 61.58
CA GLY A 245 16.54 -67.70 62.37
C GLY A 245 16.60 -66.50 63.32
N PRO A 246 17.52 -66.46 64.31
CA PRO A 246 17.29 -65.80 65.60
C PRO A 246 16.92 -64.32 65.48
N THR A 247 15.99 -63.87 66.34
CA THR A 247 15.58 -62.46 66.43
C THR A 247 16.78 -61.60 66.74
N LEU A 248 17.14 -60.73 65.81
CA LEU A 248 18.14 -59.71 66.08
C LEU A 248 17.45 -58.50 66.73
N PRO A 249 18.02 -57.93 67.80
CA PRO A 249 17.48 -56.72 68.42
C PRO A 249 17.43 -55.56 67.41
N ALA A 250 16.31 -54.83 67.38
CA ALA A 250 16.18 -53.61 66.56
C ALA A 250 17.06 -52.45 67.09
N SER A 251 17.66 -52.62 68.27
CA SER A 251 18.59 -51.67 68.90
C SER A 251 19.98 -51.64 68.24
N GLY A 252 20.31 -52.61 67.38
CA GLY A 252 21.64 -52.73 66.78
C GLY A 252 22.69 -53.36 67.70
N ASP A 253 22.29 -53.88 68.86
CA ASP A 253 23.16 -54.65 69.74
C ASP A 253 23.19 -56.14 69.31
N TYR A 254 24.27 -56.52 68.64
CA TYR A 254 24.51 -57.88 68.13
C TYR A 254 25.46 -58.70 69.02
N SER A 255 25.72 -58.26 70.25
CA SER A 255 26.60 -58.98 71.21
C SER A 255 26.23 -60.46 71.35
N SER A 256 24.93 -60.76 71.51
CA SER A 256 24.39 -62.12 71.58
C SER A 256 24.66 -62.99 70.34
N TYR A 257 24.81 -62.40 69.14
CA TYR A 257 25.24 -63.12 67.94
C TYR A 257 26.72 -63.49 68.01
N ASN A 258 27.57 -62.59 68.48
CA ASN A 258 28.99 -62.88 68.68
C ASN A 258 29.17 -64.01 69.71
N ASP A 259 28.37 -64.03 70.77
CA ASP A 259 28.38 -65.10 71.76
C ASP A 259 27.94 -66.45 71.16
N TRP A 260 26.88 -66.45 70.34
CA TRP A 260 26.42 -67.64 69.63
C TRP A 260 27.45 -68.15 68.61
N VAL A 261 28.06 -67.27 67.81
CA VAL A 261 29.14 -67.64 66.87
C VAL A 261 30.34 -68.24 67.60
N SER A 262 30.68 -67.68 68.76
CA SER A 262 31.77 -68.17 69.60
C SER A 262 31.48 -69.56 70.16
N ALA A 263 30.23 -69.81 70.59
CA ALA A 263 29.80 -71.11 71.11
C ALA A 263 29.60 -72.18 70.02
N SER A 264 29.30 -71.77 68.78
CA SER A 264 29.00 -72.68 67.66
C SER A 264 30.22 -73.03 66.79
N LYS A 265 31.38 -72.43 67.07
CA LYS A 265 32.58 -72.52 66.22
C LYS A 265 33.26 -73.89 66.21
N ASP A 266 32.96 -74.76 67.17
CA ASP A 266 33.62 -76.07 67.32
C ASP A 266 32.98 -77.20 66.47
N GLY A 267 32.03 -76.88 65.59
CA GLY A 267 31.22 -77.87 64.87
C GLY A 267 31.34 -77.93 63.35
N VAL A 268 32.38 -77.35 62.72
CA VAL A 268 32.53 -77.41 61.24
C VAL A 268 33.69 -78.31 60.84
N PRO A 269 33.45 -79.54 60.32
CA PRO A 269 34.47 -80.30 59.63
C PRO A 269 34.87 -79.56 58.35
N THR A 270 36.14 -79.18 58.24
CA THR A 270 36.72 -78.75 56.97
C THR A 270 36.87 -79.97 56.07
N ASN A 271 35.88 -80.23 55.22
CA ASN A 271 35.98 -81.27 54.18
C ASN A 271 36.39 -80.64 52.85
N THR A 272 37.52 -81.14 52.36
CA THR A 272 37.87 -81.32 50.93
C THR A 272 36.74 -81.96 50.13
#